data_AF-A0A2A9FCU5-F1
#
_entry.id   AF-A0A2A9FCU5-F1
#
_cell.length_a   1.000
_cell.length_b   1.000
_cell.length_c   1.000
_cell.angle_alpha   90.00
_cell.angle_beta   90.00
_cell.angle_gamma   90.00
#
_symmetry.space_group_name_H-M   'P 1'
#
loop_
_entity.id
_entity.type
_entity.pdbx_description
1 polymer ?
#
loop_
_entity_poly.entity_id
_entity_poly.type
_entity_poly.pdbx_seq_one_letter_code
_entity_poly.pdbx_strand_id
1 'polypeptide(L)'
;MPTCPFCGFTGKLTAEHVFGNWLSRIGLDLEPMAHGAGPLNRVGQDLGVRPPFRQTVRVCGGCNNGWMSRLEAVAARVLTPFILGEAGQIAAEDAGAVAAWVQKTALTAMLVSSETQRSAGYGLPQSEYRGLSNARDEMQPLPASQFWVGGYTGESRLASTWVTPLTVTASELSEPDRPQGYAMTIVLGQLLLHGVRFTTPSLQVEVTTRQELPQLWPPAEQVAWSSGMPVDDAAYLGFAAGKDLRSMERHIEVRPWKPATELPESRTVGSMVELPTACGKHVVYYPAGLVDEALRGRFYAFGTACECGTAYLVQTEPDGAHCKAVNSVDVISELYESLPGREVVLEDQHGMFPCKRLPEASER
;
A
#
# COMPACT_ATOMS: atom_id res chain seq x y z
N MET A 1 -19.91 3.22 25.69
CA MET A 1 -19.12 4.48 25.58
C MET A 1 -17.98 4.23 24.61
N PRO A 2 -17.55 5.21 23.80
CA PRO A 2 -16.46 5.00 22.87
C PRO A 2 -15.11 4.89 23.59
N THR A 3 -14.22 4.06 23.05
CA THR A 3 -12.92 3.74 23.64
C THR A 3 -11.78 4.23 22.74
N CYS A 4 -10.76 4.84 23.33
CA CYS A 4 -9.58 5.29 22.61
C CYS A 4 -8.76 4.09 22.10
N PRO A 5 -8.49 3.99 20.78
CA PRO A 5 -7.72 2.89 20.22
C PRO A 5 -6.28 2.89 20.72
N PHE A 6 -5.71 4.04 21.11
CA PHE A 6 -4.33 4.12 21.59
C PHE A 6 -4.17 3.75 23.07
N CYS A 7 -4.87 4.42 24.00
CA CYS A 7 -4.66 4.18 25.44
C CYS A 7 -5.78 3.43 26.18
N GLY A 8 -6.97 3.27 25.58
CA GLY A 8 -8.06 2.47 26.16
C GLY A 8 -8.97 3.25 27.09
N PHE A 9 -8.69 4.54 27.25
CA PHE A 9 -9.61 5.48 27.87
C PHE A 9 -11.00 5.36 27.26
N THR A 10 -12.00 5.18 28.11
CA THR A 10 -13.40 5.10 27.73
C THR A 10 -14.12 6.36 28.22
N GLY A 11 -14.72 7.12 27.31
CA GLY A 11 -15.32 8.41 27.64
C GLY A 11 -15.39 9.34 26.44
N LYS A 12 -15.31 10.66 26.68
CA LYS A 12 -15.37 11.66 25.60
C LYS A 12 -14.12 11.57 24.71
N LEU A 13 -14.35 11.33 23.42
CA LEU A 13 -13.30 11.37 22.40
C LEU A 13 -13.30 12.72 21.66
N THR A 14 -12.16 13.03 21.09
CA THR A 14 -11.82 14.20 20.27
C THR A 14 -11.64 13.78 18.81
N ALA A 15 -11.43 14.76 17.91
CA ALA A 15 -11.08 14.54 16.52
C ALA A 15 -9.57 14.68 16.36
N GLU A 16 -8.89 13.59 16.02
CA GLU A 16 -7.48 13.60 15.60
C GLU A 16 -7.41 13.63 14.09
N HIS A 17 -6.54 14.46 13.52
CA HIS A 17 -6.34 14.46 12.07
C HIS A 17 -5.49 13.27 11.66
N VAL A 18 -5.84 12.61 10.55
CA VAL A 18 -5.01 11.52 9.99
C VAL A 18 -3.66 12.07 9.57
N PHE A 19 -3.69 13.15 8.79
CA PHE A 19 -2.55 13.98 8.47
C PHE A 19 -2.69 15.29 9.24
N GLY A 20 -1.67 15.67 10.02
CA GLY A 20 -1.71 16.85 10.88
C GLY A 20 -2.14 18.13 10.14
N ASN A 21 -2.97 18.95 10.80
CA ASN A 21 -3.52 20.17 10.20
C ASN A 21 -2.45 21.21 9.81
N TRP A 22 -1.23 21.10 10.33
CA TRP A 22 -0.11 21.97 9.95
C TRP A 22 0.23 21.86 8.45
N LEU A 23 -0.04 20.72 7.80
CA LEU A 23 0.15 20.52 6.35
C LEU A 23 -0.69 21.50 5.50
N SER A 24 -1.82 21.97 6.03
CA SER A 24 -2.63 23.00 5.36
C SER A 24 -1.98 24.40 5.38
N ARG A 25 -0.83 24.57 6.04
CA ARG A 25 -0.20 25.88 6.29
C ARG A 25 1.19 26.01 5.70
N ILE A 26 1.69 24.99 5.03
CA ILE A 26 3.07 24.96 4.50
C ILE A 26 3.17 25.31 3.02
N GLY A 27 2.06 25.68 2.36
CA GLY A 27 2.08 26.10 0.95
C GLY A 27 1.80 24.98 -0.07
N LEU A 28 1.28 23.83 0.36
CA LEU A 28 0.73 22.82 -0.55
C LEU A 28 -0.58 23.30 -1.21
N ASP A 29 -0.89 22.76 -2.38
CA ASP A 29 -2.18 22.98 -3.02
C ASP A 29 -3.31 22.34 -2.19
N LEU A 30 -4.34 23.13 -1.90
CA LEU A 30 -5.49 22.74 -1.09
C LEU A 30 -6.77 22.65 -1.92
N GLU A 31 -6.67 22.68 -3.25
CA GLU A 31 -7.81 22.46 -4.11
C GLU A 31 -8.52 21.13 -3.77
N PRO A 32 -9.87 21.10 -3.80
CA PRO A 32 -10.61 19.89 -3.54
C PRO A 32 -10.19 18.76 -4.49
N MET A 33 -9.83 17.62 -3.93
CA MET A 33 -9.43 16.41 -4.67
C MET A 33 -10.26 15.22 -4.22
N ALA A 34 -10.27 14.15 -5.02
CA ALA A 34 -10.95 12.90 -4.67
C ALA A 34 -10.25 12.21 -3.49
N HIS A 35 -11.03 11.72 -2.52
CA HIS A 35 -10.53 10.95 -1.39
C HIS A 35 -10.99 9.51 -1.52
N GLY A 36 -10.11 8.56 -1.20
CA GLY A 36 -10.45 7.15 -1.19
C GLY A 36 -9.82 6.42 -0.01
N ALA A 37 -10.45 5.33 0.40
CA ALA A 37 -9.87 4.38 1.35
C ALA A 37 -10.37 2.98 1.03
N GLY A 38 -9.50 1.97 1.04
CA GLY A 38 -9.91 0.63 0.65
C GLY A 38 -8.89 -0.46 0.91
N PRO A 39 -9.34 -1.72 0.95
CA PRO A 39 -8.43 -2.87 0.98
C PRO A 39 -7.59 -2.91 -0.31
N LEU A 40 -6.40 -3.52 -0.22
CA LEU A 40 -5.44 -3.57 -1.34
C LEU A 40 -5.95 -4.41 -2.51
N ASN A 41 -6.62 -5.52 -2.21
CA ASN A 41 -7.15 -6.46 -3.20
C ASN A 41 -8.64 -6.24 -3.52
N ARG A 42 -9.25 -5.12 -3.09
CA ARG A 42 -10.62 -4.79 -3.50
C ARG A 42 -10.78 -3.34 -3.94
N VAL A 43 -11.93 -3.03 -4.53
CA VAL A 43 -12.31 -1.66 -4.88
C VAL A 43 -12.43 -0.85 -3.59
N GLY A 44 -11.66 0.23 -3.53
CA GLY A 44 -11.74 1.17 -2.43
C GLY A 44 -13.06 1.93 -2.40
N GLN A 45 -13.39 2.42 -1.21
CA GLN A 45 -14.50 3.32 -1.00
C GLN A 45 -14.13 4.73 -1.46
N ASP A 46 -14.98 5.32 -2.30
CA ASP A 46 -14.97 6.75 -2.59
C ASP A 46 -15.50 7.52 -1.36
N LEU A 47 -14.69 8.45 -0.86
CA LEU A 47 -14.99 9.32 0.28
C LEU A 47 -15.38 10.75 -0.15
N GLY A 48 -15.54 10.97 -1.46
CA GLY A 48 -15.94 12.21 -2.09
C GLY A 48 -14.79 13.19 -2.33
N VAL A 49 -15.14 14.31 -2.96
CA VAL A 49 -14.20 15.40 -3.29
C VAL A 49 -14.24 16.46 -2.19
N ARG A 50 -13.09 16.77 -1.60
CA ARG A 50 -12.96 17.78 -0.52
C ARG A 50 -11.50 18.24 -0.38
N PRO A 51 -11.24 19.37 0.30
CA PRO A 51 -9.88 19.81 0.56
C PRO A 51 -9.05 18.76 1.32
N PRO A 52 -7.74 18.63 1.03
CA PRO A 52 -6.86 17.66 1.69
C PRO A 52 -6.70 17.96 3.19
N PHE A 53 -6.17 16.99 3.93
CA PHE A 53 -5.81 17.11 5.35
C PHE A 53 -6.95 17.38 6.34
N ARG A 54 -8.22 17.27 5.91
CA ARG A 54 -9.40 17.42 6.78
C ARG A 54 -9.92 16.11 7.39
N GLN A 55 -9.39 14.96 6.97
CA GLN A 55 -9.83 13.66 7.48
C GLN A 55 -9.43 13.52 8.95
N THR A 56 -10.41 13.18 9.79
CA THR A 56 -10.20 12.95 11.23
C THR A 56 -10.70 11.59 11.68
N VAL A 57 -10.21 11.13 12.83
CA VAL A 57 -10.61 9.91 13.52
C VAL A 57 -10.82 10.18 15.02
N ARG A 58 -11.36 9.21 15.75
CA ARG A 58 -11.78 9.38 17.15
C ARG A 58 -10.75 8.83 18.13
N VAL A 59 -10.15 9.70 18.93
CA VAL A 59 -9.19 9.34 20.01
C VAL A 59 -9.43 10.19 21.26
N CYS A 60 -8.91 9.80 22.43
CA CYS A 60 -9.09 10.61 23.64
C CYS A 60 -8.24 11.90 23.62
N GLY A 61 -8.65 12.91 24.39
CA GLY A 61 -7.92 14.18 24.49
C GLY A 61 -6.50 14.04 25.03
N GLY A 62 -6.23 13.06 25.90
CA GLY A 62 -4.90 12.81 26.46
C GLY A 62 -3.90 12.25 25.45
N CYS A 63 -4.35 11.43 24.49
CA CYS A 63 -3.50 11.01 23.37
C CYS A 63 -3.32 12.13 22.35
N ASN A 64 -4.44 12.71 21.89
CA ASN A 64 -4.47 13.76 20.85
C ASN A 64 -3.57 14.95 21.22
N ASN A 65 -3.88 15.60 22.34
CA ASN A 65 -3.16 16.80 22.77
C ASN A 65 -1.84 16.50 23.50
N GLY A 66 -1.53 15.22 23.71
CA GLY A 66 -0.34 14.76 24.41
C GLY A 66 0.76 14.35 23.45
N TRP A 67 1.09 13.06 23.47
CA TRP A 67 2.20 12.51 22.69
C TRP A 67 1.99 12.63 21.17
N MET A 68 0.74 12.51 20.68
CA MET A 68 0.46 12.63 19.24
C MET A 68 0.77 14.04 18.74
N SER A 69 0.34 15.07 19.48
CA SER A 69 0.68 16.48 19.20
C SER A 69 2.19 16.75 19.24
N ARG A 70 2.93 16.13 20.17
CA ARG A 70 4.41 16.25 20.20
C ARG A 70 5.05 15.67 18.94
N LEU A 71 4.60 14.50 18.48
CA LEU A 71 5.08 13.92 17.22
C LEU A 71 4.75 14.82 16.02
N GLU A 72 3.55 15.40 15.97
CA GLU A 72 3.17 16.36 14.93
C GLU A 72 4.07 17.60 14.92
N ALA A 73 4.46 18.12 16.09
CA ALA A 73 5.35 19.28 16.18
C ALA A 73 6.75 18.97 15.64
N VAL A 74 7.30 17.78 15.94
CA VAL A 74 8.59 17.36 15.39
C VAL A 74 8.49 17.13 13.89
N ALA A 75 7.48 16.39 13.43
CA ALA A 75 7.26 16.13 12.01
C ALA A 75 7.08 17.43 11.21
N ALA A 76 6.31 18.39 11.71
CA ALA A 76 6.14 19.68 11.07
C ALA A 76 7.47 20.43 10.91
N ARG A 77 8.29 20.48 11.96
CA ARG A 77 9.61 21.14 11.90
C ARG A 77 10.57 20.44 10.92
N VAL A 78 10.61 19.12 10.95
CA VAL A 78 11.63 18.33 10.24
C VAL A 78 11.24 18.06 8.79
N LEU A 79 9.97 17.72 8.53
CA LEU A 79 9.53 17.21 7.23
C LEU A 79 9.07 18.30 6.26
N THR A 80 8.72 19.50 6.74
CA THR A 80 8.21 20.58 5.87
C THR A 80 9.13 20.87 4.68
N PRO A 81 10.46 21.05 4.84
CA PRO A 81 11.34 21.31 3.70
C PRO A 81 11.26 20.20 2.65
N PHE A 82 11.26 18.94 3.07
CA PHE A 82 11.26 17.79 2.15
C PHE A 82 9.92 17.59 1.46
N ILE A 83 8.81 17.88 2.15
CA ILE A 83 7.47 17.88 1.54
C ILE A 83 7.40 18.90 0.40
N LEU A 84 8.07 20.04 0.55
CA LEU A 84 8.17 21.09 -0.45
C LEU A 84 9.27 20.84 -1.51
N GLY A 85 10.03 19.73 -1.38
CA GLY A 85 11.13 19.38 -2.30
C GLY A 85 12.42 20.16 -2.07
N GLU A 86 12.57 20.79 -0.91
CA GLU A 86 13.78 21.52 -0.55
C GLU A 86 14.92 20.57 -0.14
N ALA A 87 16.15 21.02 -0.35
CA ALA A 87 17.33 20.28 0.09
C ALA A 87 17.46 20.34 1.63
N GLY A 88 18.00 19.26 2.22
CA GLY A 88 18.32 19.24 3.65
C GLY A 88 18.63 17.83 4.13
N GLN A 89 18.77 17.70 5.45
CA GLN A 89 19.11 16.46 6.13
C GLN A 89 18.24 16.29 7.36
N ILE A 90 17.92 15.03 7.70
CA ILE A 90 17.27 14.69 8.96
C ILE A 90 18.36 14.39 9.99
N ALA A 91 18.32 15.10 11.11
CA ALA A 91 19.23 14.88 12.22
C ALA A 91 18.93 13.52 12.89
N ALA A 92 19.97 12.82 13.35
CA ALA A 92 19.83 11.51 13.98
C ALA A 92 18.93 11.56 15.25
N GLU A 93 18.95 12.66 15.98
CA GLU A 93 18.09 12.90 17.15
C GLU A 93 16.59 13.02 16.81
N ASP A 94 16.26 13.44 15.59
CA ASP A 94 14.88 13.58 15.12
C ASP A 94 14.34 12.30 14.47
N ALA A 95 15.23 11.40 14.04
CA ALA A 95 14.89 10.20 13.29
C ALA A 95 13.87 9.30 14.01
N GLY A 96 14.03 9.10 15.33
CA GLY A 96 13.10 8.31 16.13
C GLY A 96 11.69 8.88 16.16
N ALA A 97 11.58 10.20 16.36
CA ALA A 97 10.30 10.88 16.41
C ALA A 97 9.61 10.94 15.05
N VAL A 98 10.38 11.11 13.97
CA VAL A 98 9.84 11.04 12.60
C VAL A 98 9.34 9.61 12.29
N ALA A 99 10.12 8.58 12.61
CA ALA A 99 9.70 7.19 12.41
C ALA A 99 8.46 6.83 13.25
N ALA A 100 8.40 7.30 14.51
CA ALA A 100 7.21 7.17 15.36
C ALA A 100 5.99 7.89 14.75
N TRP A 101 6.19 9.07 14.16
CA TRP A 101 5.15 9.82 13.47
C TRP A 101 4.62 9.04 12.25
N VAL A 102 5.50 8.42 11.45
CA VAL A 102 5.08 7.55 10.32
C VAL A 102 4.17 6.43 10.82
N GLN A 103 4.58 5.72 11.88
CA GLN A 103 3.78 4.63 12.43
C GLN A 103 2.46 5.12 13.04
N LYS A 104 2.48 6.27 13.74
CA LYS A 104 1.26 6.91 14.25
C LYS A 104 0.30 7.22 13.11
N THR A 105 0.79 7.82 12.03
CA THR A 105 -0.02 8.24 10.89
C THR A 105 -0.63 7.03 10.18
N ALA A 106 0.15 5.97 9.97
CA ALA A 106 -0.34 4.70 9.44
C ALA A 106 -1.45 4.09 10.31
N LEU A 107 -1.24 3.99 11.63
CA LEU A 107 -2.26 3.49 12.56
C LEU A 107 -3.52 4.36 12.54
N THR A 108 -3.35 5.68 12.46
CA THR A 108 -4.47 6.65 12.43
C THR A 108 -5.25 6.55 11.13
N ALA A 109 -4.57 6.33 9.99
CA ALA A 109 -5.21 6.11 8.70
C ALA A 109 -6.08 4.84 8.69
N MET A 110 -5.63 3.76 9.33
CA MET A 110 -6.43 2.53 9.47
C MET A 110 -7.73 2.73 10.27
N LEU A 111 -7.82 3.80 11.08
CA LEU A 111 -9.04 4.14 11.82
C LEU A 111 -10.09 4.90 11.00
N VAL A 112 -9.78 5.28 9.75
CA VAL A 112 -10.76 5.86 8.81
C VAL A 112 -11.83 4.84 8.45
N SER A 113 -11.46 3.56 8.35
CA SER A 113 -12.39 2.46 8.09
C SER A 113 -13.38 2.29 9.24
N SER A 114 -14.50 1.62 8.99
CA SER A 114 -15.43 1.25 10.06
C SER A 114 -14.84 0.18 10.99
N GLU A 115 -15.38 0.07 12.20
CA GLU A 115 -15.03 -1.02 13.12
C GLU A 115 -15.31 -2.40 12.52
N THR A 116 -16.43 -2.56 11.82
CA THR A 116 -16.77 -3.79 11.10
C THR A 116 -15.71 -4.17 10.07
N GLN A 117 -15.25 -3.21 9.26
CA GLN A 117 -14.20 -3.46 8.26
C GLN A 117 -12.88 -3.85 8.93
N ARG A 118 -12.47 -3.14 9.98
CA ARG A 118 -11.24 -3.48 10.72
C ARG A 118 -11.29 -4.87 11.32
N SER A 119 -12.43 -5.24 11.93
CA SER A 119 -12.64 -6.58 12.49
C SER A 119 -12.70 -7.68 11.42
N ALA A 120 -13.03 -7.33 10.18
CA ALA A 120 -13.05 -8.23 9.03
C ALA A 120 -11.68 -8.35 8.31
N GLY A 121 -10.59 -7.91 8.96
CA GLY A 121 -9.22 -8.04 8.44
C GLY A 121 -8.65 -6.79 7.76
N TYR A 122 -9.43 -5.72 7.63
CA TYR A 122 -8.96 -4.42 7.11
C TYR A 122 -8.48 -3.49 8.24
N GLY A 123 -7.74 -4.04 9.19
CA GLY A 123 -7.27 -3.34 10.37
C GLY A 123 -5.96 -3.91 10.90
N LEU A 124 -5.26 -3.13 11.72
CA LEU A 124 -4.09 -3.59 12.46
C LEU A 124 -4.49 -4.10 13.84
N PRO A 125 -3.73 -5.06 14.43
CA PRO A 125 -4.00 -5.54 15.78
C PRO A 125 -4.04 -4.43 16.81
N GLN A 126 -4.95 -4.54 17.78
CA GLN A 126 -5.11 -3.57 18.88
C GLN A 126 -3.82 -3.40 19.70
N SER A 127 -2.96 -4.42 19.73
CA SER A 127 -1.63 -4.37 20.37
C SER A 127 -0.69 -3.34 19.75
N GLU A 128 -0.79 -3.04 18.46
CA GLU A 128 0.08 -2.05 17.80
C GLU A 128 -0.25 -0.63 18.29
N TYR A 129 -1.54 -0.29 18.38
CA TYR A 129 -1.99 1.00 18.93
C TYR A 129 -1.62 1.16 20.41
N ARG A 130 -1.83 0.10 21.21
CA ARG A 130 -1.48 0.09 22.64
C ARG A 130 0.02 0.19 22.83
N GLY A 131 0.79 -0.56 22.05
CA GLY A 131 2.25 -0.57 22.10
C GLY A 131 2.82 0.82 21.84
N LEU A 132 2.37 1.50 20.77
CA LEU A 132 2.87 2.83 20.45
C LEU A 132 2.46 3.86 21.52
N SER A 133 1.24 3.76 22.06
CA SER A 133 0.81 4.62 23.17
C SER A 133 1.57 4.36 24.48
N ASN A 134 2.05 3.14 24.69
CA ASN A 134 2.83 2.77 25.86
C ASN A 134 4.27 3.30 25.74
N ALA A 135 4.85 3.23 24.53
CA ALA A 135 6.18 3.74 24.18
C ALA A 135 6.21 5.25 23.83
N ARG A 136 5.25 6.02 24.36
CA ARG A 136 4.99 7.42 23.96
C ARG A 136 6.02 8.42 24.51
N ASP A 137 6.76 8.03 25.54
CA ASP A 137 7.70 8.90 26.24
C ASP A 137 9.10 8.79 25.60
N GLU A 138 9.39 7.66 24.95
CA GLU A 138 10.59 7.43 24.13
C GLU A 138 10.55 8.20 22.80
N MET A 139 9.36 8.51 22.29
CA MET A 139 9.15 9.12 20.96
C MET A 139 9.88 8.34 19.85
N GLN A 140 9.81 7.01 19.91
CA GLN A 140 10.41 6.09 18.95
C GLN A 140 9.32 5.18 18.36
N PRO A 141 9.53 4.60 17.16
CA PRO A 141 8.61 3.61 16.65
C PRO A 141 8.64 2.34 17.52
N LEU A 142 7.64 1.47 17.34
CA LEU A 142 7.64 0.15 17.95
C LEU A 142 8.93 -0.63 17.63
N PRO A 143 9.39 -1.52 18.53
CA PRO A 143 10.54 -2.38 18.28
C PRO A 143 10.40 -3.20 16.99
N ALA A 144 11.51 -3.72 16.47
CA ALA A 144 11.53 -4.47 15.21
C ALA A 144 10.88 -3.70 14.04
N SER A 145 11.18 -2.40 13.96
CA SER A 145 10.78 -1.54 12.86
C SER A 145 12.00 -0.93 12.19
N GLN A 146 11.91 -0.75 10.87
CA GLN A 146 12.89 -0.08 10.04
C GLN A 146 12.17 0.94 9.16
N PHE A 147 12.76 2.11 8.93
CA PHE A 147 12.16 3.18 8.13
C PHE A 147 13.17 3.79 7.18
N TRP A 148 12.69 4.26 6.05
CA TRP A 148 13.44 4.93 4.99
C TRP A 148 12.72 6.19 4.55
N VAL A 149 13.49 7.11 4.00
CA VAL A 149 13.00 8.37 3.43
C VAL A 149 13.47 8.47 1.98
N GLY A 150 12.66 9.07 1.11
CA GLY A 150 12.98 9.24 -0.30
C GLY A 150 12.18 10.35 -0.97
N GLY A 151 12.46 10.56 -2.26
CA GLY A 151 11.70 11.47 -3.11
C GLY A 151 10.52 10.78 -3.80
N TYR A 152 9.40 11.47 -3.89
CA TYR A 152 8.29 11.15 -4.78
C TYR A 152 8.22 12.19 -5.88
N THR A 153 8.21 11.74 -7.14
CA THR A 153 8.20 12.60 -8.33
C THR A 153 6.93 12.44 -9.18
N GLY A 154 5.93 11.73 -8.66
CA GLY A 154 4.62 11.62 -9.30
C GLY A 154 3.77 12.87 -9.08
N GLU A 155 2.78 13.06 -9.95
CA GLU A 155 1.84 14.20 -9.90
C GLU A 155 0.44 13.76 -9.45
N SER A 156 0.17 12.44 -9.47
CA SER A 156 -1.17 11.90 -9.21
C SER A 156 -1.55 11.90 -7.73
N ARG A 157 -0.63 12.22 -6.80
CA ARG A 157 -0.87 12.12 -5.35
C ARG A 157 -0.25 13.29 -4.60
N LEU A 158 -1.09 14.11 -3.98
CA LEU A 158 -0.62 15.07 -2.98
C LEU A 158 -0.29 14.38 -1.64
N ALA A 159 -1.16 13.46 -1.22
CA ALA A 159 -1.04 12.80 0.08
C ALA A 159 -1.65 11.40 0.04
N SER A 160 -0.94 10.40 0.55
CA SER A 160 -1.46 9.02 0.62
C SER A 160 -0.81 8.24 1.75
N THR A 161 -1.54 7.29 2.33
CA THR A 161 -1.02 6.32 3.32
C THR A 161 -1.47 4.93 2.92
N TRP A 162 -0.52 4.01 2.77
CA TRP A 162 -0.76 2.60 2.49
C TRP A 162 -0.18 1.73 3.61
N VAL A 163 -0.93 0.70 3.99
CA VAL A 163 -0.48 -0.32 4.94
C VAL A 163 -0.62 -1.68 4.27
N THR A 164 0.51 -2.36 4.10
CA THR A 164 0.58 -3.62 3.36
C THR A 164 1.04 -4.75 4.27
N PRO A 165 0.23 -5.79 4.53
CA PRO A 165 0.68 -6.92 5.33
C PRO A 165 1.82 -7.66 4.61
N LEU A 166 2.80 -8.09 5.39
CA LEU A 166 4.01 -8.76 4.90
C LEU A 166 4.13 -10.14 5.51
N THR A 167 4.67 -11.07 4.73
CA THR A 167 5.16 -12.36 5.21
C THR A 167 6.67 -12.44 5.14
N VAL A 168 7.24 -13.21 6.07
CA VAL A 168 8.65 -13.60 6.06
C VAL A 168 8.71 -15.07 5.68
N THR A 169 9.33 -15.39 4.56
CA THR A 169 9.35 -16.74 4.02
C THR A 169 10.78 -17.17 3.72
N ALA A 170 11.12 -18.42 4.03
CA ALA A 170 12.29 -19.07 3.46
C ALA A 170 11.88 -19.79 2.17
N SER A 171 12.80 -19.89 1.20
CA SER A 171 12.58 -20.69 -0.01
C SER A 171 12.02 -22.07 0.38
N GLU A 172 10.99 -22.55 -0.35
CA GLU A 172 10.32 -23.86 -0.16
C GLU A 172 9.26 -23.95 0.95
N LEU A 173 9.01 -22.90 1.74
CA LEU A 173 7.92 -22.90 2.72
C LEU A 173 6.62 -22.35 2.13
N SER A 174 5.50 -23.00 2.47
CA SER A 174 4.15 -22.50 2.17
C SER A 174 3.94 -21.11 2.78
N GLU A 175 3.15 -20.28 2.11
CA GLU A 175 2.79 -18.97 2.65
C GLU A 175 2.02 -19.12 3.98
N PRO A 176 2.41 -18.38 5.04
CA PRO A 176 1.71 -18.45 6.32
C PRO A 176 0.25 -17.98 6.26
N ASP A 177 -0.60 -18.57 7.10
CA ASP A 177 -2.02 -18.19 7.23
C ASP A 177 -2.26 -16.79 7.86
N ARG A 178 -1.20 -16.14 8.33
CA ARG A 178 -1.23 -14.80 8.94
C ARG A 178 0.03 -14.03 8.56
N PRO A 179 -0.03 -12.70 8.43
CA PRO A 179 1.16 -11.90 8.19
C PRO A 179 2.07 -11.81 9.42
N GLN A 180 3.38 -11.73 9.20
CA GLN A 180 4.41 -11.57 10.24
C GLN A 180 4.84 -10.11 10.44
N GLY A 181 4.32 -9.20 9.62
CA GLY A 181 4.61 -7.78 9.68
C GLY A 181 3.73 -6.98 8.74
N TYR A 182 4.04 -5.71 8.59
CA TYR A 182 3.42 -4.84 7.60
C TYR A 182 4.38 -3.73 7.17
N ALA A 183 4.24 -3.33 5.91
CA ALA A 183 4.83 -2.12 5.36
C ALA A 183 3.89 -0.93 5.58
N MET A 184 4.45 0.25 5.71
CA MET A 184 3.77 1.54 5.79
C MET A 184 4.39 2.45 4.74
N THR A 185 3.59 3.00 3.84
CA THR A 185 4.08 3.95 2.84
C THR A 185 3.27 5.23 2.94
N ILE A 186 3.95 6.35 3.14
CA ILE A 186 3.35 7.68 3.20
C ILE A 186 3.96 8.53 2.10
N VAL A 187 3.10 9.20 1.33
CA VAL A 187 3.48 10.28 0.42
C VAL A 187 2.86 11.57 0.92
N LEU A 188 3.65 12.65 0.89
CA LEU A 188 3.22 14.02 1.17
C LEU A 188 4.03 15.00 0.31
N GLY A 189 3.38 15.62 -0.69
CA GLY A 189 4.09 16.44 -1.67
C GLY A 189 5.21 15.63 -2.34
N GLN A 190 6.44 16.12 -2.28
CA GLN A 190 7.62 15.43 -2.83
C GLN A 190 8.27 14.43 -1.87
N LEU A 191 7.77 14.29 -0.64
CA LEU A 191 8.32 13.39 0.37
C LEU A 191 7.68 12.00 0.30
N LEU A 192 8.53 10.97 0.23
CA LEU A 192 8.18 9.57 0.43
C LEU A 192 8.78 9.08 1.77
N LEU A 193 7.95 8.44 2.59
CA LEU A 193 8.37 7.74 3.80
C LEU A 193 7.90 6.28 3.68
N HIS A 194 8.82 5.35 3.91
CA HIS A 194 8.53 3.92 3.91
C HIS A 194 8.96 3.31 5.22
N GLY A 195 8.20 2.34 5.73
CA GLY A 195 8.54 1.65 6.97
C GLY A 195 8.09 0.21 6.95
N VAL A 196 8.83 -0.65 7.62
CA VAL A 196 8.49 -2.06 7.85
C VAL A 196 8.45 -2.29 9.35
N ARG A 197 7.41 -2.99 9.81
CA ARG A 197 7.23 -3.42 11.19
C ARG A 197 7.02 -4.92 11.24
N PHE A 198 7.85 -5.65 11.98
CA PHE A 198 7.71 -7.10 12.18
C PHE A 198 6.95 -7.42 13.46
N THR A 199 5.68 -7.79 13.36
CA THR A 199 4.83 -8.11 14.52
C THR A 199 5.29 -9.37 15.27
N THR A 200 6.11 -10.21 14.63
CA THR A 200 6.79 -11.35 15.24
C THR A 200 8.29 -11.06 15.34
N PRO A 201 8.81 -10.56 16.49
CA PRO A 201 10.20 -10.09 16.61
C PRO A 201 11.27 -11.15 16.28
N SER A 202 10.98 -12.43 16.55
CA SER A 202 11.90 -13.53 16.21
C SER A 202 12.06 -13.78 14.71
N LEU A 203 11.24 -13.14 13.87
CA LEU A 203 11.28 -13.20 12.41
C LEU A 203 11.73 -11.88 11.79
N GLN A 204 12.20 -10.93 12.61
CA GLN A 204 12.79 -9.70 12.11
C GLN A 204 14.03 -10.02 11.27
N VAL A 205 14.08 -9.43 10.09
CA VAL A 205 15.27 -9.43 9.22
C VAL A 205 15.61 -8.00 8.83
N GLU A 206 16.88 -7.76 8.54
CA GLU A 206 17.29 -6.52 7.90
C GLU A 206 16.76 -6.49 6.46
N VAL A 207 16.17 -5.36 6.10
CA VAL A 207 15.63 -5.17 4.75
C VAL A 207 16.14 -3.86 4.17
N THR A 208 16.16 -3.79 2.85
CA THR A 208 16.41 -2.58 2.09
C THR A 208 15.36 -2.44 1.00
N THR A 209 15.36 -1.30 0.31
CA THR A 209 14.50 -1.06 -0.84
C THR A 209 15.31 -1.18 -2.12
N ARG A 210 14.68 -1.60 -3.22
CA ARG A 210 15.30 -1.58 -4.56
C ARG A 210 15.76 -0.18 -4.96
N GLN A 211 15.07 0.85 -4.49
CA GLN A 211 15.39 2.25 -4.72
C GLN A 211 16.61 2.73 -3.94
N GLU A 212 17.22 1.88 -3.10
CA GLU A 212 18.35 2.23 -2.24
C GLU A 212 18.07 3.49 -1.41
N LEU A 213 16.84 3.56 -0.88
CA LEU A 213 16.43 4.70 -0.07
C LEU A 213 17.29 4.75 1.20
N PRO A 214 17.71 5.94 1.65
CA PRO A 214 18.46 6.11 2.87
C PRO A 214 17.63 5.72 4.09
N GLN A 215 18.25 4.96 4.99
CA GLN A 215 17.62 4.47 6.20
C GLN A 215 17.45 5.61 7.21
N LEU A 216 16.19 5.90 7.54
CA LEU A 216 15.80 6.84 8.58
C LEU A 216 15.92 6.20 9.96
N TRP A 217 15.49 4.95 10.12
CA TRP A 217 15.48 4.26 11.40
C TRP A 217 15.80 2.75 11.24
N PRO A 218 16.61 2.15 12.12
CA PRO A 218 17.46 2.81 13.12
C PRO A 218 18.46 3.78 12.46
N PRO A 219 18.78 4.92 13.10
CA PRO A 219 19.64 5.92 12.48
C PRO A 219 21.08 5.43 12.51
N ALA A 220 21.74 5.39 11.34
CA ALA A 220 23.19 5.20 11.29
C ALA A 220 23.93 6.52 11.59
N GLU A 221 23.59 7.59 10.86
CA GLU A 221 24.12 8.96 11.00
C GLU A 221 23.05 9.99 10.52
N GLN A 222 23.47 11.17 10.02
CA GLN A 222 22.57 12.12 9.35
C GLN A 222 22.03 11.54 8.04
N VAL A 223 20.74 11.72 7.80
CA VAL A 223 20.04 11.09 6.68
C VAL A 223 19.77 12.13 5.59
N ALA A 224 20.42 11.96 4.43
CA ALA A 224 20.20 12.80 3.25
C ALA A 224 18.98 12.29 2.48
N TRP A 225 17.83 12.96 2.60
CA TRP A 225 16.54 12.42 2.16
C TRP A 225 16.42 12.13 0.65
N SER A 226 17.18 12.84 -0.17
CA SER A 226 17.15 12.74 -1.63
C SER A 226 18.20 11.76 -2.21
N SER A 227 18.94 11.03 -1.37
CA SER A 227 19.75 9.91 -1.88
C SER A 227 18.85 8.73 -2.27
N GLY A 228 19.27 7.94 -3.25
CA GLY A 228 18.47 6.84 -3.81
C GLY A 228 17.61 7.25 -5.02
N MET A 229 16.94 6.28 -5.61
CA MET A 229 16.06 6.49 -6.76
C MET A 229 14.69 7.02 -6.30
N PRO A 230 14.18 8.13 -6.84
CA PRO A 230 12.83 8.59 -6.53
C PRO A 230 11.78 7.61 -7.03
N VAL A 231 10.60 7.64 -6.40
CA VAL A 231 9.44 6.85 -6.81
C VAL A 231 8.47 7.76 -7.58
N ASP A 232 8.10 7.36 -8.79
CA ASP A 232 7.11 8.06 -9.60
C ASP A 232 5.72 7.41 -9.50
N ASP A 233 4.76 7.91 -10.27
CA ASP A 233 3.39 7.38 -10.29
C ASP A 233 3.29 5.93 -10.76
N ALA A 234 4.17 5.51 -11.67
CA ALA A 234 4.19 4.15 -12.22
C ALA A 234 4.73 3.15 -11.20
N ALA A 235 5.80 3.53 -10.48
CA ALA A 235 6.43 2.68 -9.48
C ALA A 235 5.66 2.65 -8.15
N TYR A 236 4.94 3.72 -7.80
CA TYR A 236 4.36 3.91 -6.47
C TYR A 236 3.51 2.75 -5.96
N LEU A 237 2.60 2.22 -6.77
CA LEU A 237 1.71 1.14 -6.33
C LEU A 237 2.48 -0.16 -6.06
N GLY A 238 3.47 -0.50 -6.88
CA GLY A 238 4.33 -1.66 -6.65
C GLY A 238 5.18 -1.49 -5.39
N PHE A 239 5.73 -0.29 -5.21
CA PHE A 239 6.50 0.09 -4.02
C PHE A 239 5.67 0.00 -2.74
N ALA A 240 4.49 0.65 -2.71
CA ALA A 240 3.59 0.64 -1.57
C ALA A 240 3.03 -0.76 -1.26
N ALA A 241 2.86 -1.60 -2.28
CA ALA A 241 2.53 -3.01 -2.13
C ALA A 241 3.69 -3.84 -1.55
N GLY A 242 4.87 -3.28 -1.31
CA GLY A 242 6.01 -3.97 -0.70
C GLY A 242 6.82 -4.84 -1.67
N LYS A 243 6.64 -4.70 -2.99
CA LYS A 243 7.35 -5.51 -4.01
C LYS A 243 8.84 -5.17 -4.15
N ASP A 244 9.20 -3.97 -3.72
CA ASP A 244 10.56 -3.45 -3.79
C ASP A 244 11.38 -3.70 -2.51
N LEU A 245 10.79 -4.36 -1.50
CA LEU A 245 11.54 -4.82 -0.34
C LEU A 245 12.50 -5.95 -0.73
N ARG A 246 13.70 -5.90 -0.14
CA ARG A 246 14.75 -6.91 -0.30
C ARG A 246 15.27 -7.27 1.08
N SER A 247 15.32 -8.55 1.40
CA SER A 247 16.03 -9.00 2.60
C SER A 247 17.53 -8.97 2.34
N MET A 248 18.30 -8.63 3.38
CA MET A 248 19.76 -8.76 3.36
C MET A 248 20.22 -10.20 3.60
N GLU A 249 19.30 -11.11 3.96
CA GLU A 249 19.57 -12.52 4.23
C GLU A 249 19.36 -13.37 2.95
N ARG A 250 20.35 -14.20 2.59
CA ARG A 250 20.38 -14.91 1.28
C ARG A 250 19.22 -15.86 0.99
N HIS A 251 18.50 -16.32 2.02
CA HIS A 251 17.45 -17.33 1.91
C HIS A 251 16.12 -16.90 2.52
N ILE A 252 16.03 -15.64 2.97
CA ILE A 252 14.79 -15.09 3.52
C ILE A 252 14.25 -14.06 2.55
N GLU A 253 12.97 -14.17 2.28
CA GLU A 253 12.23 -13.18 1.51
C GLU A 253 11.23 -12.48 2.43
N VAL A 254 11.09 -11.17 2.23
CA VAL A 254 10.00 -10.39 2.79
C VAL A 254 9.12 -9.99 1.62
N ARG A 255 7.88 -10.51 1.61
CA ARG A 255 6.97 -10.34 0.49
C ARG A 255 5.58 -9.92 0.95
N PRO A 256 4.76 -9.34 0.06
CA PRO A 256 3.39 -8.98 0.39
C PRO A 256 2.58 -10.24 0.70
N TRP A 257 1.70 -10.18 1.72
CA TRP A 257 0.87 -11.32 2.09
C TRP A 257 -0.30 -11.48 1.10
N LYS A 258 -0.20 -12.49 0.23
CA LYS A 258 -1.09 -12.64 -0.92
C LYS A 258 -2.58 -12.60 -0.58
N PRO A 259 -3.09 -13.24 0.49
CA PRO A 259 -4.51 -13.20 0.83
C PRO A 259 -5.11 -11.80 0.99
N ALA A 260 -4.29 -10.80 1.32
CA ALA A 260 -4.70 -9.41 1.46
C ALA A 260 -4.35 -8.53 0.26
N THR A 261 -3.36 -8.91 -0.55
CA THR A 261 -2.82 -8.09 -1.65
C THR A 261 -3.24 -8.58 -3.02
N GLU A 262 -3.61 -9.84 -3.13
CA GLU A 262 -4.06 -10.50 -4.36
C GLU A 262 -5.53 -10.93 -4.22
N LEU A 263 -6.20 -11.04 -5.35
CA LEU A 263 -7.55 -11.61 -5.38
C LEU A 263 -7.48 -13.12 -5.14
N PRO A 264 -8.56 -13.74 -4.61
CA PRO A 264 -8.61 -15.18 -4.49
C PRO A 264 -8.30 -15.86 -5.83
N GLU A 265 -7.68 -17.04 -5.76
CA GLU A 265 -7.34 -17.81 -6.96
C GLU A 265 -8.57 -18.06 -7.84
N SER A 266 -8.37 -17.91 -9.13
CA SER A 266 -9.38 -18.25 -10.12
C SER A 266 -9.65 -19.75 -10.14
N ARG A 267 -10.90 -20.13 -10.43
CA ARG A 267 -11.32 -21.54 -10.44
C ARG A 267 -11.76 -21.96 -11.83
N THR A 268 -11.38 -23.14 -12.26
CA THR A 268 -11.90 -23.70 -13.52
C THR A 268 -13.33 -24.20 -13.31
N VAL A 269 -14.26 -23.74 -14.16
CA VAL A 269 -15.67 -24.13 -14.15
C VAL A 269 -16.06 -24.53 -15.57
N GLY A 270 -16.06 -25.83 -15.84
CA GLY A 270 -16.26 -26.34 -17.21
C GLY A 270 -15.09 -25.95 -18.12
N SER A 271 -15.37 -25.33 -19.26
CA SER A 271 -14.36 -24.80 -20.19
C SER A 271 -14.02 -23.32 -19.97
N MET A 272 -14.52 -22.72 -18.88
CA MET A 272 -14.24 -21.34 -18.50
C MET A 272 -13.46 -21.31 -17.19
N VAL A 273 -12.82 -20.18 -16.93
CA VAL A 273 -12.20 -19.87 -15.65
C VAL A 273 -12.96 -18.72 -15.01
N GLU A 274 -13.47 -18.97 -13.81
CA GLU A 274 -14.07 -17.99 -12.93
C GLU A 274 -12.96 -17.18 -12.27
N LEU A 275 -12.88 -15.89 -12.60
CA LEU A 275 -11.92 -14.92 -12.07
C LEU A 275 -12.64 -14.01 -11.07
N PRO A 276 -12.30 -14.08 -9.77
CA PRO A 276 -12.78 -13.10 -8.79
C PRO A 276 -12.38 -11.67 -9.19
N THR A 277 -13.30 -10.73 -9.06
CA THR A 277 -13.02 -9.31 -9.39
C THR A 277 -12.69 -8.50 -8.15
N ALA A 278 -11.96 -7.38 -8.34
CA ALA A 278 -11.64 -6.46 -7.26
C ALA A 278 -12.88 -5.88 -6.55
N CYS A 279 -14.08 -5.87 -7.13
CA CYS A 279 -15.24 -5.37 -6.37
C CYS A 279 -15.59 -6.26 -5.16
N GLY A 280 -15.07 -7.50 -5.11
CA GLY A 280 -15.28 -8.45 -4.03
C GLY A 280 -16.69 -9.05 -3.98
N LYS A 281 -17.54 -8.77 -4.99
CA LYS A 281 -18.93 -9.24 -5.08
C LYS A 281 -19.23 -10.05 -6.34
N HIS A 282 -18.49 -9.79 -7.42
CA HIS A 282 -18.74 -10.40 -8.71
C HIS A 282 -17.50 -11.16 -9.20
N VAL A 283 -17.74 -12.05 -10.14
CA VAL A 283 -16.74 -12.81 -10.87
C VAL A 283 -16.87 -12.48 -12.35
N VAL A 284 -15.79 -12.57 -13.09
CA VAL A 284 -15.78 -12.52 -14.56
C VAL A 284 -15.24 -13.83 -15.09
N TYR A 285 -15.57 -14.17 -16.32
CA TYR A 285 -15.16 -15.44 -16.92
C TYR A 285 -14.25 -15.20 -18.11
N TYR A 286 -13.26 -16.09 -18.28
CA TYR A 286 -12.43 -16.16 -19.49
C TYR A 286 -12.20 -17.62 -19.91
N PRO A 287 -11.90 -17.91 -21.18
CA PRO A 287 -11.73 -19.28 -21.66
C PRO A 287 -10.59 -20.03 -20.97
N ALA A 288 -10.82 -21.27 -20.53
CA ALA A 288 -9.78 -22.12 -19.93
C ALA A 288 -8.64 -22.45 -20.89
N GLY A 289 -8.87 -22.38 -22.21
CA GLY A 289 -7.83 -22.53 -23.22
C GLY A 289 -6.67 -21.53 -23.04
N LEU A 290 -6.92 -20.35 -22.48
CA LEU A 290 -5.86 -19.38 -22.16
C LEU A 290 -4.92 -19.87 -21.05
N VAL A 291 -5.42 -20.69 -20.12
CA VAL A 291 -4.59 -21.32 -19.08
C VAL A 291 -3.72 -22.41 -19.71
N ASP A 292 -4.29 -23.22 -20.60
CA ASP A 292 -3.54 -24.26 -21.32
C ASP A 292 -2.40 -23.66 -22.17
N GLU A 293 -2.64 -22.49 -22.78
CA GLU A 293 -1.61 -21.76 -23.51
C GLU A 293 -0.53 -21.18 -22.60
N ALA A 294 -0.92 -20.65 -21.42
CA ALA A 294 0.03 -20.15 -20.42
C ALA A 294 0.94 -21.27 -19.89
N LEU A 295 0.40 -22.48 -19.68
CA LEU A 295 1.18 -23.68 -19.34
C LEU A 295 2.17 -24.09 -20.43
N ARG A 296 1.92 -23.68 -21.69
CA ARG A 296 2.83 -23.85 -22.83
C ARG A 296 3.74 -22.64 -23.06
N GLY A 297 3.80 -21.72 -22.10
CA GLY A 297 4.64 -20.53 -22.15
C GLY A 297 4.12 -19.42 -23.07
N ARG A 298 2.85 -19.47 -23.48
CA ARG A 298 2.23 -18.42 -24.33
C ARG A 298 1.26 -17.58 -23.51
N PHE A 299 1.59 -16.31 -23.36
CA PHE A 299 0.86 -15.39 -22.50
C PHE A 299 -0.01 -14.43 -23.30
N TYR A 300 -1.14 -14.04 -22.71
CA TYR A 300 -2.18 -13.25 -23.36
C TYR A 300 -2.67 -12.17 -22.42
N ALA A 301 -3.13 -11.05 -22.99
CA ALA A 301 -3.83 -9.99 -22.29
C ALA A 301 -5.27 -9.87 -22.81
N PHE A 302 -6.20 -9.47 -21.95
CA PHE A 302 -7.58 -9.17 -22.34
C PHE A 302 -8.22 -8.16 -21.39
N GLY A 303 -9.16 -7.38 -21.93
CA GLY A 303 -10.03 -6.50 -21.16
C GLY A 303 -11.31 -7.24 -20.75
N THR A 304 -11.78 -7.01 -19.53
CA THR A 304 -13.09 -7.51 -19.07
C THR A 304 -13.75 -6.49 -18.15
N ALA A 305 -15.08 -6.50 -18.07
CA ALA A 305 -15.85 -5.57 -17.26
C ALA A 305 -16.74 -6.32 -16.27
N CYS A 306 -16.76 -5.81 -15.04
CA CYS A 306 -17.65 -6.27 -13.99
C CYS A 306 -19.00 -5.56 -14.09
N GLU A 307 -20.05 -6.24 -13.62
CA GLU A 307 -21.43 -5.73 -13.58
C GLU A 307 -21.58 -4.39 -12.84
N CYS A 308 -20.64 -4.04 -11.96
CA CYS A 308 -20.62 -2.74 -11.28
C CYS A 308 -20.03 -1.59 -12.11
N GLY A 309 -19.71 -1.81 -13.38
CA GLY A 309 -19.16 -0.79 -14.29
C GLY A 309 -17.65 -0.60 -14.20
N THR A 310 -16.94 -1.39 -13.38
CA THR A 310 -15.48 -1.39 -13.30
C THR A 310 -14.89 -2.32 -14.36
N ALA A 311 -13.86 -1.87 -15.07
CA ALA A 311 -13.13 -2.68 -16.03
C ALA A 311 -11.76 -3.11 -15.50
N TYR A 312 -11.24 -4.20 -16.08
CA TYR A 312 -10.03 -4.88 -15.67
C TYR A 312 -9.19 -5.22 -16.90
N LEU A 313 -7.91 -4.90 -16.82
CA LEU A 313 -6.91 -5.44 -17.73
C LEU A 313 -6.30 -6.69 -17.07
N VAL A 314 -6.45 -7.83 -17.70
CA VAL A 314 -5.99 -9.13 -17.18
C VAL A 314 -4.90 -9.68 -18.09
N GLN A 315 -3.87 -10.28 -17.50
CA GLN A 315 -2.80 -10.98 -18.23
C GLN A 315 -2.60 -12.38 -17.68
N THR A 316 -2.43 -13.36 -18.57
CA THR A 316 -2.03 -14.72 -18.18
C THR A 316 -0.54 -14.80 -17.91
N GLU A 317 -0.17 -15.56 -16.89
CA GLU A 317 1.18 -15.81 -16.40
C GLU A 317 1.31 -17.32 -16.07
N PRO A 318 2.52 -17.84 -15.79
CA PRO A 318 2.73 -19.27 -15.55
C PRO A 318 1.89 -19.86 -14.41
N ASP A 319 1.51 -19.04 -13.44
CA ASP A 319 0.76 -19.41 -12.24
C ASP A 319 -0.72 -18.99 -12.27
N GLY A 320 -1.19 -18.40 -13.37
CA GLY A 320 -2.61 -18.05 -13.55
C GLY A 320 -2.84 -16.72 -14.25
N ALA A 321 -4.09 -16.24 -14.23
CA ALA A 321 -4.44 -14.93 -14.75
C ALA A 321 -4.44 -13.87 -13.65
N HIS A 322 -3.73 -12.78 -13.88
CA HIS A 322 -3.53 -11.71 -12.92
C HIS A 322 -4.13 -10.41 -13.44
N CYS A 323 -4.88 -9.72 -12.58
CA CYS A 323 -5.33 -8.37 -12.87
C CYS A 323 -4.14 -7.40 -12.80
N LYS A 324 -3.86 -6.71 -13.92
CA LYS A 324 -2.75 -5.76 -14.04
C LYS A 324 -3.18 -4.31 -13.86
N ALA A 325 -4.43 -3.98 -14.19
CA ALA A 325 -5.01 -2.67 -13.95
C ALA A 325 -6.52 -2.76 -13.72
N VAL A 326 -7.06 -1.82 -12.94
CA VAL A 326 -8.49 -1.66 -12.64
C VAL A 326 -8.87 -0.19 -12.83
N ASN A 327 -9.83 0.11 -13.70
CA ASN A 327 -10.27 1.49 -13.95
C ASN A 327 -11.66 1.53 -14.63
N SER A 328 -12.07 2.68 -15.17
CA SER A 328 -13.20 2.80 -16.09
C SER A 328 -12.97 1.99 -17.37
N VAL A 329 -14.06 1.67 -18.07
CA VAL A 329 -14.02 0.91 -19.34
C VAL A 329 -13.14 1.61 -20.39
N ASP A 330 -13.23 2.93 -20.47
CA ASP A 330 -12.48 3.72 -21.46
C ASP A 330 -10.97 3.64 -21.19
N VAL A 331 -10.54 3.87 -19.94
CA VAL A 331 -9.11 3.81 -19.56
C VAL A 331 -8.54 2.41 -19.75
N ILE A 332 -9.30 1.37 -19.41
CA ILE A 332 -8.83 -0.02 -19.62
C ILE A 332 -8.75 -0.37 -21.10
N SER A 333 -9.65 0.15 -21.93
CA SER A 333 -9.59 -0.05 -23.39
C SER A 333 -8.35 0.61 -23.97
N GLU A 334 -8.04 1.86 -23.60
CA GLU A 334 -6.82 2.55 -24.01
C GLU A 334 -5.55 1.80 -23.57
N LEU A 335 -5.51 1.34 -22.32
CA LEU A 335 -4.39 0.55 -21.80
C LEU A 335 -4.23 -0.76 -22.58
N TYR A 336 -5.33 -1.48 -22.85
CA TYR A 336 -5.32 -2.68 -23.67
C TYR A 336 -4.78 -2.42 -25.07
N GLU A 337 -5.24 -1.36 -25.75
CA GLU A 337 -4.78 -0.98 -27.08
C GLU A 337 -3.27 -0.68 -27.10
N SER A 338 -2.76 0.00 -26.07
CA SER A 338 -1.34 0.34 -25.94
C SER A 338 -0.41 -0.85 -25.70
N LEU A 339 -0.93 -2.00 -25.25
CA LEU A 339 -0.10 -3.18 -25.00
C LEU A 339 0.56 -3.69 -26.28
N PRO A 340 1.84 -4.09 -26.23
CA PRO A 340 2.50 -4.76 -27.35
C PRO A 340 1.89 -6.16 -27.53
N GLY A 341 1.87 -6.64 -28.78
CA GLY A 341 1.41 -7.99 -29.09
C GLY A 341 0.51 -8.05 -30.31
N ARG A 342 0.04 -9.27 -30.62
CA ARG A 342 -0.83 -9.53 -31.77
C ARG A 342 -2.26 -9.81 -31.30
N GLU A 343 -3.23 -9.13 -31.88
CA GLU A 343 -4.66 -9.43 -31.67
C GLU A 343 -4.99 -10.84 -32.19
N VAL A 344 -5.65 -11.61 -31.35
CA VAL A 344 -6.10 -12.99 -31.59
C VAL A 344 -7.52 -13.13 -31.07
N VAL A 345 -8.36 -13.86 -31.79
CA VAL A 345 -9.69 -14.24 -31.31
C VAL A 345 -9.64 -15.73 -31.03
N LEU A 346 -9.90 -16.11 -29.79
CA LEU A 346 -10.12 -17.51 -29.42
C LEU A 346 -11.59 -17.83 -29.64
N GLU A 347 -11.86 -18.93 -30.33
CA GLU A 347 -13.23 -19.41 -30.54
C GLU A 347 -13.40 -20.73 -29.79
N ASP A 348 -14.39 -20.79 -28.91
CA ASP A 348 -14.78 -22.00 -28.21
C ASP A 348 -16.32 -22.14 -28.18
N GLN A 349 -16.81 -23.13 -27.43
CA GLN A 349 -18.25 -23.38 -27.29
C GLN A 349 -19.03 -22.21 -26.63
N HIS A 350 -18.35 -21.22 -26.07
CA HIS A 350 -18.92 -20.00 -25.49
C HIS A 350 -18.80 -18.78 -26.40
N GLY A 351 -18.24 -18.94 -27.60
CA GLY A 351 -18.19 -17.92 -28.64
C GLY A 351 -16.77 -17.41 -28.91
N MET A 352 -16.71 -16.17 -29.42
CA MET A 352 -15.46 -15.50 -29.76
C MET A 352 -14.96 -14.66 -28.59
N PHE A 353 -13.70 -14.84 -28.20
CA PHE A 353 -13.03 -14.12 -27.13
C PHE A 353 -11.80 -13.37 -27.68
N PRO A 354 -11.89 -12.03 -27.84
CA PRO A 354 -10.77 -11.23 -28.29
C PRO A 354 -9.71 -11.10 -27.19
N CYS A 355 -8.44 -11.28 -27.56
CA CYS A 355 -7.30 -11.17 -26.66
C CYS A 355 -6.03 -10.82 -27.45
N LYS A 356 -5.03 -10.29 -26.76
CA LYS A 356 -3.74 -9.94 -27.35
C LYS A 356 -2.67 -10.93 -26.90
N ARG A 357 -2.05 -11.64 -27.84
CA ARG A 357 -0.88 -12.49 -27.54
C ARG A 357 0.33 -11.60 -27.25
N LEU A 358 0.88 -11.74 -26.06
CA LEU A 358 2.03 -10.97 -25.59
C LEU A 358 3.34 -11.52 -26.20
N PRO A 359 4.34 -10.64 -26.45
CA PRO A 359 5.65 -11.07 -26.95
C PRO A 359 6.39 -11.95 -25.93
N GLU A 360 7.20 -12.88 -26.44
CA GLU A 360 8.00 -13.78 -25.61
C GLU A 360 9.06 -12.98 -24.81
N ALA A 361 9.42 -13.46 -23.63
CA ALA A 361 10.38 -12.77 -22.74
C ALA A 361 11.78 -12.58 -23.38
N SER A 362 12.10 -13.32 -24.45
CA SER A 362 13.32 -13.21 -25.26
C SER A 362 13.31 -12.06 -26.29
N GLU A 363 12.18 -11.36 -26.44
CA GLU A 363 11.98 -10.27 -27.43
C GLU A 363 11.82 -8.88 -26.78
N ARG A 364 12.10 -8.73 -25.47
CA ARG A 364 12.02 -7.46 -24.72
C ARG A 364 13.37 -6.82 -24.48
#